data_AF-A0A7S0ZLF8-F1
#
_entry.id   AF-A0A7S0ZLF8-F1
#
_cell.length_a   1.000
_cell.length_b   1.000
_cell.length_c   1.000
_cell.angle_alpha   90.00
_cell.angle_beta   90.00
_cell.angle_gamma   90.00
#
_symmetry.space_group_name_H-M   'P 1'
#
loop_
_entity.id
_entity.type
_entity.pdbx_description
1 polymer ?
#
loop_
_entity_poly.entity_id
_entity_poly.type
_entity_poly.pdbx_seq_one_letter_code
_entity_poly.pdbx_strand_id
1 'polypeptide(L)'
;MKSLSEIVEEYIVQQIDHGVNLVQLFEAMGSYISEELYTEVCLPYLCEIVRNVKRRRPEYPVMVFVRGGSYTMETLSEVGVDVVTLDGSVELEEVRNRLGSCVVQGCFDPKTLITSGAGIE
;
A
#
# COMPACT_ATOMS: atom_id res chain seq x y z
N MET A 1 12.23 10.95 9.90
CA MET A 1 11.27 10.51 8.87
C MET A 1 11.31 11.41 7.65
N LYS A 2 11.20 12.74 7.77
CA LYS A 2 11.24 13.67 6.63
C LYS A 2 12.38 13.43 5.63
N SER A 3 13.63 13.30 6.09
CA SER A 3 14.77 13.03 5.21
C SER A 3 14.65 11.70 4.47
N LEU A 4 14.05 10.68 5.08
CA LEU A 4 13.83 9.38 4.44
C LEU A 4 12.71 9.49 3.39
N SER A 5 11.62 10.19 3.69
CA SER A 5 10.53 10.42 2.73
C SER A 5 11.03 11.09 1.46
N GLU A 6 11.82 12.17 1.58
CA GLU A 6 12.41 12.87 0.43
C GLU A 6 13.32 11.95 -0.41
N ILE A 7 14.12 11.11 0.24
CA ILE A 7 14.97 10.11 -0.45
C ILE A 7 14.12 9.07 -1.18
N VAL A 8 13.06 8.56 -0.55
CA VAL A 8 12.16 7.56 -1.13
C VAL A 8 11.40 8.13 -2.34
N GLU A 9 10.91 9.37 -2.23
CA GLU A 9 10.25 10.08 -3.34
C GLU A 9 11.18 10.21 -4.54
N GLU A 10 12.41 10.66 -4.32
CA GLU A 10 13.39 10.81 -5.39
C GLU A 10 13.76 9.47 -6.01
N TYR A 11 13.95 8.44 -5.18
CA TYR A 11 14.26 7.09 -5.65
C TYR A 11 13.13 6.51 -6.52
N ILE A 12 11.87 6.71 -6.12
CA ILE A 12 10.70 6.26 -6.89
C ILE A 12 10.64 7.02 -8.22
N VAL A 13 10.77 8.34 -8.21
CA VAL A 13 10.69 9.12 -9.46
C VAL A 13 11.82 8.75 -10.42
N GLN A 14 13.03 8.46 -9.92
CA GLN A 14 14.09 7.96 -10.78
C GLN A 14 13.76 6.59 -11.36
N GLN A 15 13.19 5.65 -10.60
CA GLN A 15 12.75 4.36 -11.17
C GLN A 15 11.72 4.55 -12.28
N ILE A 16 10.76 5.46 -12.08
CA ILE A 16 9.77 5.84 -13.09
C ILE A 16 10.46 6.38 -14.35
N ASP A 17 11.39 7.31 -14.19
CA ASP A 17 12.11 7.95 -15.30
C ASP A 17 13.03 6.97 -16.06
N HIS A 18 13.45 5.88 -15.42
CA HIS A 18 14.22 4.80 -16.02
C HIS A 18 13.36 3.67 -16.60
N GLY A 19 12.04 3.85 -16.63
CA GLY A 19 11.15 3.03 -17.45
C GLY A 19 10.55 1.80 -16.77
N VAL A 20 10.45 1.77 -15.44
CA VAL A 20 9.51 0.82 -14.80
C VAL A 20 8.08 1.12 -15.30
N ASN A 21 7.12 0.24 -15.07
CA ASN A 21 5.71 0.47 -15.48
C ASN A 21 4.75 0.75 -14.33
N LEU A 22 5.18 0.46 -13.10
CA LEU A 22 4.41 0.55 -11.86
C LEU A 22 5.41 0.60 -10.71
N VAL A 23 5.07 1.32 -9.64
CA VAL A 23 5.85 1.33 -8.40
C VAL A 23 4.99 0.90 -7.22
N GLN A 24 5.55 0.09 -6.34
CA GLN A 24 4.92 -0.32 -5.08
C GLN A 24 5.75 0.15 -3.90
N LEU A 25 5.11 0.90 -3.00
CA LEU A 25 5.63 1.25 -1.69
C LEU A 25 5.31 0.12 -0.71
N PHE A 26 6.35 -0.45 -0.09
CA PHE A 26 6.23 -1.51 0.90
C PHE A 26 6.51 -0.98 2.30
N GLU A 27 5.46 -0.76 3.09
CA GLU A 27 5.58 -0.62 4.54
C GLU A 27 5.47 -2.00 5.20
N ALA A 28 6.61 -2.66 5.28
CA ALA A 28 6.68 -4.02 5.79
C ALA A 28 6.49 -4.10 7.32
N MET A 29 6.67 -3.00 8.06
CA MET A 29 6.70 -3.01 9.52
C MET A 29 5.41 -2.49 10.17
N GLY A 30 4.38 -2.16 9.38
CA GLY A 30 3.10 -1.63 9.87
C GLY A 30 2.50 -2.45 11.02
N SER A 31 2.57 -3.78 10.94
CA SER A 31 2.04 -4.72 11.93
C SER A 31 2.74 -4.68 13.30
N TYR A 32 3.89 -4.00 13.42
CA TYR A 32 4.63 -3.84 14.67
C TYR A 32 4.34 -2.52 15.40
N ILE A 33 3.53 -1.66 14.81
CA ILE A 33 3.18 -0.33 15.33
C ILE A 33 1.67 -0.34 15.59
N SER A 34 1.22 0.25 16.70
CA SER A 34 -0.22 0.34 16.96
C SER A 34 -0.91 1.21 15.91
N GLU A 35 -2.18 0.96 15.66
CA GLU A 35 -2.97 1.72 14.68
C GLU A 35 -2.95 3.22 14.98
N GLU A 36 -3.09 3.60 16.26
CA GLU A 36 -3.10 5.00 16.69
C GLU A 36 -1.76 5.67 16.39
N LEU A 37 -0.66 5.04 16.80
CA LEU A 37 0.68 5.60 16.62
C LEU A 37 1.06 5.64 15.14
N TYR A 38 0.70 4.60 14.36
CA TYR A 38 0.96 4.58 12.93
C TYR A 38 0.18 5.69 12.22
N THR A 39 -1.10 5.86 12.55
CA THR A 39 -1.96 6.88 11.96
C THR A 39 -1.47 8.29 12.27
N GLU A 40 -1.00 8.54 13.49
CA GLU A 40 -0.50 9.85 13.89
C GLU A 40 0.90 10.15 13.32
N VAL A 41 1.80 9.16 13.31
CA VAL A 41 3.23 9.39 13.08
C VAL A 41 3.70 8.88 11.72
N CYS A 42 3.21 7.74 11.24
CA CYS A 42 3.72 7.06 10.04
C CYS A 42 2.93 7.39 8.78
N LEU A 43 1.61 7.21 8.83
CA LEU A 43 0.70 7.40 7.71
C LEU A 43 0.84 8.78 7.03
N PRO A 44 1.02 9.91 7.74
CA PRO A 44 1.15 11.21 7.10
C PRO A 44 2.33 11.28 6.11
N TYR A 45 3.45 10.64 6.45
CA TYR A 45 4.64 10.60 5.58
C TYR A 45 4.44 9.68 4.38
N LEU A 46 3.76 8.54 4.56
CA LEU A 46 3.41 7.66 3.45
C LEU A 46 2.49 8.38 2.46
N CYS A 47 1.51 9.13 2.98
CA CYS A 47 0.62 9.96 2.19
C CYS A 47 1.36 11.11 1.49
N GLU A 48 2.33 11.75 2.15
CA GLU A 48 3.17 12.79 1.56
C GLU A 48 3.99 12.25 0.38
N ILE A 49 4.62 11.08 0.54
CA ILE A 49 5.38 10.42 -0.53
C ILE A 49 4.49 10.19 -1.76
N VAL A 50 3.30 9.60 -1.57
CA VAL A 50 2.36 9.35 -2.66
C VAL A 50 1.96 10.66 -3.36
N ARG A 51 1.56 11.69 -2.60
CA ARG A 51 1.18 12.99 -3.18
C ARG A 51 2.32 13.61 -3.96
N ASN A 52 3.55 13.55 -3.45
CA ASN A 52 4.71 14.14 -4.10
C ASN A 52 5.10 13.38 -5.38
N VAL A 53 5.04 12.05 -5.36
CA VAL A 53 5.24 11.21 -6.55
C VAL A 53 4.17 11.49 -7.59
N LYS A 54 2.88 11.45 -7.23
CA LYS A 54 1.76 11.73 -8.15
C LYS A 54 1.83 13.18 -8.67
N ARG A 55 2.22 14.16 -7.87
CA ARG A 55 2.44 15.53 -8.37
C ARG A 55 3.52 15.60 -9.45
N ARG A 56 4.60 14.84 -9.32
CA ARG A 56 5.70 14.78 -10.30
C ARG A 56 5.34 13.93 -11.52
N ARG A 57 4.58 12.85 -11.32
CA ARG A 57 4.20 11.86 -12.35
C ARG A 57 2.70 11.51 -12.21
N PRO A 58 1.77 12.42 -12.62
CA PRO A 58 0.34 12.28 -12.33
C PRO A 58 -0.32 11.03 -12.88
N GLU A 59 0.03 10.67 -14.11
CA GLU A 59 -0.54 9.52 -14.83
C GLU A 59 0.13 8.19 -14.46
N TYR A 60 1.18 8.23 -13.62
CA TYR A 60 1.96 7.04 -13.34
C TYR A 60 1.32 6.23 -12.21
N PRO A 61 1.14 4.90 -12.36
CA PRO A 61 0.43 4.10 -11.40
C PRO A 61 1.30 3.79 -10.17
N VAL A 62 0.78 4.13 -9.00
CA VAL A 62 1.42 3.93 -7.69
C VAL A 62 0.53 3.04 -6.84
N MET A 63 1.14 2.03 -6.23
CA MET A 63 0.47 1.15 -5.28
C MET A 63 1.16 1.14 -3.93
N VAL A 64 0.40 0.87 -2.87
CA VAL A 64 0.90 0.92 -1.50
C VAL A 64 0.46 -0.34 -0.76
N PHE A 65 1.41 -0.96 -0.05
CA PHE A 65 1.19 -2.06 0.87
C PHE A 65 1.61 -1.66 2.27
N VAL A 66 0.71 -1.79 3.24
CA VAL A 66 1.02 -1.67 4.67
C VAL A 66 0.66 -2.99 5.34
N ARG A 67 1.67 -3.77 5.74
CA ARG A 67 1.43 -5.07 6.38
C ARG A 67 0.71 -4.87 7.71
N GLY A 68 -0.39 -5.59 7.93
CA GLY A 68 -1.27 -5.45 9.09
C GLY A 68 -1.96 -4.09 9.18
N GLY A 69 -1.89 -3.27 8.13
CA GLY A 69 -2.34 -1.88 8.11
C GLY A 69 -3.62 -1.65 7.33
N SER A 70 -4.55 -2.60 7.34
CA SER A 70 -5.81 -2.49 6.58
C SER A 70 -6.64 -1.27 6.97
N TYR A 71 -6.52 -0.76 8.20
CA TYR A 71 -7.13 0.49 8.65
C TYR A 71 -6.68 1.73 7.84
N THR A 72 -5.57 1.65 7.10
CA THR A 72 -5.07 2.77 6.27
C THR A 72 -5.73 2.84 4.90
N MET A 73 -6.51 1.83 4.49
CA MET A 73 -6.89 1.66 3.10
C MET A 73 -7.74 2.79 2.54
N GLU A 74 -8.71 3.31 3.30
CA GLU A 74 -9.52 4.46 2.86
C GLU A 74 -8.65 5.70 2.69
N THR A 75 -7.81 6.01 3.69
CA THR A 75 -6.91 7.16 3.61
C THR A 75 -5.98 7.05 2.39
N LEU A 76 -5.41 5.88 2.13
CA LEU A 76 -4.57 5.65 0.96
C LEU A 76 -5.34 5.83 -0.35
N SER A 77 -6.59 5.34 -0.41
CA SER A 77 -7.46 5.51 -1.58
C SER A 77 -7.78 6.99 -1.86
N GLU A 78 -7.99 7.79 -0.81
CA GLU A 78 -8.27 9.23 -0.91
C GLU A 78 -7.03 10.06 -1.30
N VAL A 79 -5.84 9.54 -1.01
CA VAL A 79 -4.56 10.22 -1.26
C VAL A 79 -4.10 10.11 -2.71
N GLY A 80 -4.76 9.28 -3.52
CA GLY A 80 -4.47 9.12 -4.95
C GLY A 80 -3.57 7.93 -5.27
N VAL A 81 -3.54 6.92 -4.39
CA VAL A 81 -2.98 5.60 -4.72
C VAL A 81 -3.90 4.94 -5.76
N ASP A 82 -3.30 4.37 -6.80
CA ASP A 82 -4.05 3.70 -7.87
C ASP A 82 -4.46 2.27 -7.49
N VAL A 83 -3.66 1.60 -6.65
CA VAL A 83 -3.96 0.25 -6.12
C VAL A 83 -3.61 0.14 -4.63
N VAL A 84 -4.57 -0.24 -3.80
CA VAL A 84 -4.32 -0.60 -2.40
C VAL A 84 -3.96 -2.08 -2.31
N THR A 85 -2.82 -2.39 -1.71
CA THR A 85 -2.37 -3.78 -1.50
C THR A 85 -2.69 -4.23 -0.09
N LEU A 86 -3.26 -5.42 0.05
CA LEU A 86 -3.72 -5.97 1.32
C LEU A 86 -3.13 -7.37 1.56
N ASP A 87 -2.85 -7.68 2.83
CA ASP A 87 -2.51 -9.04 3.26
C ASP A 87 -3.74 -9.80 3.75
N GLY A 88 -3.57 -11.08 4.11
CA GLY A 88 -4.65 -11.99 4.47
C GLY A 88 -5.33 -11.76 5.82
N SER A 89 -5.12 -10.61 6.46
CA SER A 89 -5.85 -10.25 7.68
C SER A 89 -7.23 -9.63 7.44
N VAL A 90 -7.68 -9.51 6.18
CA VAL A 90 -8.93 -8.82 5.80
C VAL A 90 -9.92 -9.71 5.08
N GLU A 91 -11.21 -9.41 5.27
CA GLU A 91 -12.31 -9.99 4.50
C GLU A 91 -12.56 -9.17 3.23
N LEU A 92 -12.53 -9.82 2.06
CA LEU A 92 -12.66 -9.14 0.75
C LEU A 92 -13.99 -8.40 0.58
N GLU A 93 -15.08 -8.92 1.17
CA GLU A 93 -16.39 -8.26 1.13
C GLU A 93 -16.36 -6.92 1.88
N GLU A 94 -15.73 -6.88 3.05
CA GLU A 94 -15.57 -5.66 3.84
C GLU A 94 -14.72 -4.63 3.08
N VAL A 95 -13.60 -5.07 2.51
CA VAL A 95 -12.73 -4.23 1.68
C VAL A 95 -13.52 -3.63 0.52
N ARG A 96 -14.30 -4.45 -0.20
CA ARG A 96 -15.09 -4.01 -1.35
C ARG A 96 -16.17 -3.00 -0.97
N ASN A 97 -16.79 -3.17 0.20
CA ASN A 97 -17.78 -2.24 0.73
C ASN A 97 -17.17 -0.89 1.13
N ARG A 98 -15.95 -0.90 1.68
CA ARG A 98 -15.26 0.31 2.17
C ARG A 98 -14.54 1.09 1.06
N LEU A 99 -13.86 0.39 0.15
CA LEU A 99 -13.02 1.01 -0.87
C LEU A 99 -13.73 1.35 -2.19
N GLY A 100 -14.96 0.87 -2.37
CA GLY A 100 -15.70 1.12 -3.61
C GLY A 100 -14.83 0.78 -4.84
N SER A 101 -14.85 1.60 -5.88
CA SER A 101 -14.16 1.31 -7.15
C SER A 101 -12.62 1.33 -7.10
N CYS A 102 -11.98 1.58 -5.95
CA CYS A 102 -10.53 1.50 -5.85
C CYS A 102 -10.03 0.09 -6.21
N VAL A 103 -8.91 0.01 -6.93
CA VAL A 103 -8.31 -1.27 -7.31
C VAL A 103 -7.59 -1.85 -6.10
N VAL A 104 -7.74 -3.16 -5.88
CA VAL A 104 -7.14 -3.87 -4.75
C VAL A 104 -6.26 -5.01 -5.27
N GLN A 105 -5.09 -5.20 -4.64
CA GLN A 105 -4.18 -6.33 -4.88
C GLN A 105 -4.02 -7.16 -3.60
N GLY A 106 -4.09 -8.48 -3.68
CA GLY A 106 -4.09 -9.38 -2.51
C GLY A 106 -5.31 -10.32 -2.52
N CYS A 107 -5.70 -10.94 -1.41
CA CYS A 107 -5.13 -10.93 -0.05
C CYS A 107 -4.80 -12.36 0.45
N PHE A 108 -4.59 -13.31 -0.44
CA PHE A 108 -4.42 -14.72 -0.11
C PHE A 108 -3.28 -14.99 0.91
N ASP A 109 -3.56 -15.73 2.00
CA ASP A 109 -2.53 -16.15 2.99
C ASP A 109 -1.65 -17.27 2.40
N PRO A 110 -0.34 -17.03 2.18
CA PRO A 110 0.56 -18.04 1.63
C PRO A 110 0.66 -19.34 2.46
N LYS A 111 0.32 -19.33 3.76
CA LYS A 111 0.34 -20.54 4.60
C LYS A 111 -0.64 -21.61 4.12
N THR A 112 -1.72 -21.20 3.47
CA THR A 112 -2.73 -22.11 2.90
C THR A 112 -2.14 -23.03 1.82
N LEU A 113 -1.05 -22.62 1.14
CA LEU A 113 -0.32 -23.44 0.17
C LEU A 113 0.44 -24.60 0.82
N ILE A 114 0.73 -24.50 2.12
CA ILE A 114 1.50 -25.51 2.87
C ILE A 114 0.56 -26.50 3.54
N THR A 115 -0.62 -26.05 3.99
CA THR A 115 -1.60 -26.89 4.67
C THR A 115 -2.45 -27.73 3.71
N SER A 116 -2.47 -27.40 2.41
CA SER A 116 -3.23 -28.11 1.37
C SER A 116 -2.42 -29.22 0.70
N GLY A 117 -2.36 -30.40 1.35
CA GLY A 117 -2.26 -31.65 0.60
C GLY A 117 -3.57 -32.03 -0.13
N ALA A 118 -4.66 -31.33 0.19
CA ALA A 118 -5.97 -31.40 -0.46
C ALA A 118 -6.29 -30.04 -1.06
N GLY A 119 -6.74 -30.04 -2.33
CA GLY A 119 -6.80 -28.88 -3.22
C GLY A 119 -7.45 -27.62 -2.65
N ILE A 120 -6.98 -26.51 -3.22
CA ILE A 120 -7.49 -25.15 -3.08
C ILE A 120 -8.96 -25.16 -3.55
N GLU A 121 -9.90 -24.83 -2.66
CA GLU A 121 -11.28 -24.42 -3.04
C GLU A 121 -11.36 -22.90 -3.16
#